data_AF-A0A0G4ML60-F1
#
_entry.id   AF-A0A0G4ML60-F1
#
_cell.length_a   1.000
_cell.length_b   1.000
_cell.length_c   1.000
_cell.angle_alpha   90.00
_cell.angle_beta   90.00
_cell.angle_gamma   90.00
#
_symmetry.space_group_name_H-M   'P 1'
#
loop_
_entity.id
_entity.type
_entity.pdbx_description
1 polymer ?
#
loop_
_entity_poly.entity_id
_entity_poly.type
_entity_poly.pdbx_seq_one_letter_code
_entity_poly.pdbx_strand_id
1 'polypeptide(L)'
;DQISNHDFCLSSVKSRINTTSTSVTQYWHWVDIEGGTDDVFEHQVLSDCNPPSWGLYSNPVNFHFTPQDVVDIQWAADTRKVVVRCRPGVEKDEQTGQERGDMIADFARERTKRRFLVFCEKRGIKIVKTTSDAIELAWETTKSPFVDPVEASELEMV
;
A
#
# COMPACT_ATOMS: atom_id res chain seq x y z
N ASP A 1 12.21 12.20 -14.44
CA ASP A 1 11.55 11.55 -13.31
C ASP A 1 12.41 10.43 -12.74
N GLN A 2 13.23 10.73 -11.73
CA GLN A 2 13.94 9.69 -10.99
C GLN A 2 12.94 9.10 -9.98
N ILE A 3 12.30 8.00 -10.35
CA ILE A 3 11.74 7.05 -9.38
C ILE A 3 12.91 6.68 -8.46
N SER A 4 12.87 7.16 -7.22
CA SER A 4 13.93 6.95 -6.25
C SER A 4 14.01 5.45 -5.89
N ASN A 5 15.09 5.05 -5.20
CA ASN A 5 15.17 3.69 -4.67
C ASN A 5 14.11 3.38 -3.60
N HIS A 6 13.35 4.39 -3.16
CA HIS A 6 12.36 4.34 -2.09
C HIS A 6 10.92 4.26 -2.62
N ASP A 7 10.73 4.32 -3.95
CA ASP A 7 9.43 4.25 -4.60
C ASP A 7 9.10 2.83 -5.06
N PHE A 8 7.91 2.34 -4.73
CA PHE A 8 7.44 1.00 -5.08
C PHE A 8 6.09 1.06 -5.78
N CYS A 9 6.13 1.12 -7.12
CA CYS A 9 4.94 1.23 -7.95
C CYS A 9 4.00 0.03 -7.81
N LEU A 10 2.73 0.33 -7.54
CA LEU A 10 1.62 -0.60 -7.36
C LEU A 10 0.68 -0.52 -8.57
N SER A 11 0.05 -1.64 -8.92
CA SER A 11 -1.12 -1.66 -9.80
C SER A 11 -2.40 -1.42 -9.02
N SER A 12 -2.51 -2.01 -7.82
CA SER A 12 -3.62 -1.81 -6.90
C SER A 12 -3.25 -2.34 -5.52
N VAL A 13 -3.84 -1.78 -4.48
CA VAL A 13 -3.80 -2.30 -3.11
C VAL A 13 -5.22 -2.44 -2.59
N LYS A 14 -5.42 -3.50 -1.80
CA LYS A 14 -6.71 -3.88 -1.23
C LYS A 14 -6.56 -4.15 0.27
N SER A 15 -7.53 -3.73 1.06
CA SER A 15 -7.73 -4.09 2.46
C SER A 15 -9.15 -4.60 2.67
N ARG A 16 -9.50 -4.89 3.93
CA ARG A 16 -10.87 -5.26 4.31
C ARG A 16 -11.89 -4.17 3.96
N ILE A 17 -11.49 -2.90 3.98
CA ILE A 17 -12.42 -1.76 3.90
C ILE A 17 -12.36 -1.03 2.55
N ASN A 18 -11.25 -1.05 1.83
CA ASN A 18 -11.13 -0.36 0.53
C ASN A 18 -10.26 -1.13 -0.48
N THR A 19 -10.47 -0.86 -1.76
CA THR A 19 -9.59 -1.27 -2.87
C THR A 19 -9.29 -0.05 -3.73
N THR A 20 -8.03 0.19 -4.08
CA THR A 20 -7.66 1.28 -5.00
C THR A 20 -8.00 0.95 -6.45
N SER A 21 -8.44 1.94 -7.22
CA SER A 21 -8.54 1.84 -8.67
C SER A 21 -7.18 1.56 -9.34
N THR A 22 -7.21 0.85 -10.47
CA THR A 22 -6.04 0.61 -11.35
C THR A 22 -5.85 1.72 -12.38
N SER A 23 -6.72 2.74 -12.41
CA SER A 23 -6.72 3.81 -13.42
C SER A 23 -5.68 4.90 -13.16
N VAL A 24 -4.95 4.83 -12.05
CA VAL A 24 -3.96 5.83 -11.66
C VAL A 24 -2.62 5.21 -11.37
N THR A 25 -1.58 6.03 -11.48
CA THR A 25 -0.24 5.65 -11.07
C THR A 25 -0.13 5.81 -9.56
N GLN A 26 0.21 4.72 -8.86
CA GLN A 26 0.29 4.71 -7.41
C GLN A 26 1.56 4.00 -6.92
N TYR A 27 2.03 4.41 -5.75
CA TYR A 27 3.27 3.95 -5.15
C TYR A 27 3.08 3.74 -3.65
N TRP A 28 3.83 2.79 -3.10
CA TRP A 28 4.34 2.97 -1.75
C TRP A 28 5.68 3.69 -1.81
N HIS A 29 5.76 4.86 -1.18
CA HIS A 29 6.97 5.65 -1.05
C HIS A 29 7.49 5.53 0.39
N TRP A 30 8.76 5.21 0.56
CA TRP A 30 9.36 5.16 1.89
C TRP A 30 9.86 6.54 2.32
N VAL A 31 9.35 7.01 3.46
CA VAL A 31 9.76 8.25 4.12
C VAL A 31 10.58 7.90 5.37
N ASP A 32 11.85 8.29 5.37
CA ASP A 32 12.70 8.28 6.57
C ASP A 32 12.36 9.53 7.40
N ILE A 33 11.85 9.38 8.63
CA ILE A 33 11.58 10.52 9.51
C ILE A 33 12.81 10.75 10.40
N GLU A 34 13.49 11.89 10.21
CA GLU A 34 14.75 12.18 10.88
C GLU A 34 14.59 12.20 12.41
N GLY A 35 15.21 11.24 13.10
CA GLY A 35 15.27 11.17 14.57
C GLY A 35 14.22 10.29 15.26
N GLY A 36 13.41 9.49 14.54
CA GLY A 36 12.28 8.78 15.16
C GLY A 36 12.01 7.36 14.65
N THR A 37 11.23 6.64 15.45
CA THR A 37 10.69 5.28 15.27
C THR A 37 9.59 5.17 14.21
N ASP A 38 9.36 6.25 13.45
CA ASP A 38 8.11 6.55 12.75
C ASP A 38 8.29 6.49 11.24
N ASP A 39 9.30 5.75 10.77
CA ASP A 39 9.47 5.49 9.36
C ASP A 39 8.20 4.86 8.77
N VAL A 40 7.78 5.36 7.61
CA VAL A 40 6.47 5.03 7.06
C VAL A 40 6.56 4.73 5.57
N PHE A 41 5.83 3.72 5.14
CA PHE A 41 5.45 3.59 3.74
C PHE A 41 4.22 4.44 3.51
N GLU A 42 4.39 5.53 2.78
CA GLU A 42 3.27 6.34 2.34
C GLU A 42 2.67 5.79 1.06
N HIS A 43 1.35 5.61 1.04
CA HIS A 43 0.64 5.39 -0.21
C HIS A 43 0.43 6.73 -0.91
N GLN A 44 1.00 6.87 -2.10
CA GLN A 44 0.96 8.10 -2.89
C GLN A 44 0.36 7.81 -4.26
N VAL A 45 -0.48 8.73 -4.74
CA VAL A 45 -1.07 8.68 -6.08
C VAL A 45 -0.51 9.84 -6.89
N LEU A 46 -0.15 9.58 -8.14
CA LEU A 46 0.10 10.64 -9.12
C LEU A 46 -1.19 10.82 -9.92
N SER A 47 -1.80 12.01 -9.87
CA SER A 47 -2.94 12.29 -10.74
C SER A 47 -2.44 12.61 -12.16
N ASP A 48 -3.19 12.13 -13.16
CA ASP A 48 -2.89 12.35 -14.59
C ASP A 48 -3.30 13.78 -15.05
N CYS A 49 -3.17 14.78 -14.17
CA CYS A 49 -3.37 16.18 -14.52
C CYS A 49 -2.13 16.75 -15.24
N ASN A 50 -2.27 17.88 -15.93
CA ASN A 50 -1.17 18.55 -16.62
C ASN A 50 -1.00 19.98 -16.08
N PRO A 51 0.08 20.28 -15.32
CA PRO A 51 1.20 19.39 -14.97
C PRO A 51 0.80 18.32 -13.94
N PRO A 52 1.45 17.15 -13.90
CA PRO A 52 1.15 16.10 -12.92
C PRO A 52 1.28 16.63 -11.49
N SER A 53 0.30 16.31 -10.65
CA SER A 53 0.30 16.65 -9.23
C SER A 53 0.17 15.38 -8.38
N TRP A 54 0.59 15.50 -7.12
CA TRP A 54 0.39 14.44 -6.14
C TRP A 54 -1.08 14.44 -5.71
N GLY A 55 -1.78 13.36 -6.00
CA GLY A 55 -3.12 13.10 -5.50
C GLY A 55 -3.07 12.33 -4.17
N LEU A 56 -4.03 12.60 -3.30
CA LEU A 56 -4.29 11.81 -2.11
C LEU A 56 -5.65 11.14 -2.29
N TYR A 57 -5.79 9.88 -1.89
CA TYR A 57 -7.15 9.39 -1.68
C TYR A 57 -7.74 10.13 -0.48
N SER A 58 -8.97 10.61 -0.59
CA SER A 58 -9.67 11.18 0.55
C SER A 58 -9.85 10.10 1.64
N ASN A 59 -9.87 10.53 2.90
CA ASN A 59 -10.33 9.67 3.99
C ASN A 59 -11.67 9.01 3.58
N PRO A 60 -11.81 7.69 3.78
CA PRO A 60 -11.06 6.85 4.73
C PRO A 60 -9.91 6.00 4.15
N VAL A 61 -9.46 6.26 2.92
CA VAL A 61 -8.50 5.38 2.26
C VAL A 61 -7.08 5.63 2.77
N ASN A 62 -6.66 4.78 3.71
CA ASN A 62 -5.31 4.80 4.25
C ASN A 62 -4.62 3.45 4.01
N PHE A 63 -3.67 3.43 3.07
CA PHE A 63 -2.75 2.31 2.83
C PHE A 63 -1.32 2.61 3.31
N HIS A 64 -1.16 3.59 4.19
CA HIS A 64 0.09 3.87 4.89
C HIS A 64 0.36 2.77 5.92
N PHE A 65 1.63 2.44 6.16
CA PHE A 65 2.00 1.57 7.29
C PHE A 65 3.43 1.80 7.74
N THR A 66 3.67 1.62 9.03
CA THR A 66 5.02 1.60 9.59
C THR A 66 5.54 0.16 9.69
N PRO A 67 6.86 -0.08 9.77
CA PRO A 67 7.40 -1.41 10.06
C PRO A 67 6.86 -2.02 11.36
N GLN A 68 6.56 -1.20 12.37
CA GLN A 68 6.10 -1.67 13.68
C GLN A 68 4.70 -2.25 13.63
N ASP A 69 3.88 -1.74 12.72
CA ASP A 69 2.51 -2.19 12.46
C ASP A 69 2.46 -3.55 11.80
N VAL A 70 3.56 -4.02 11.22
CA VAL A 70 3.58 -5.23 10.39
C VAL A 70 4.05 -6.42 11.22
N VAL A 71 3.29 -7.51 11.15
CA VAL A 71 3.65 -8.81 11.74
C VAL A 71 4.61 -9.55 10.81
N ASP A 72 4.25 -9.64 9.53
CA ASP A 72 5.08 -10.15 8.44
C ASP A 72 4.53 -9.74 7.06
N ILE A 73 5.36 -9.89 6.04
CA ILE A 73 4.95 -9.77 4.64
C ILE A 73 5.05 -11.14 3.99
N GLN A 74 3.92 -11.63 3.48
CA GLN A 74 3.83 -12.89 2.77
C GLN A 74 4.00 -12.70 1.28
N TRP A 75 4.82 -13.54 0.65
CA TRP A 75 5.12 -13.45 -0.78
C TRP A 75 5.21 -14.82 -1.44
N ALA A 76 5.03 -14.85 -2.76
CA ALA A 76 5.32 -16.01 -3.60
C ALA A 76 6.04 -15.57 -4.90
N ALA A 77 6.74 -16.50 -5.53
CA ALA A 77 7.55 -16.22 -6.73
C ALA A 77 6.69 -15.94 -7.97
N ASP A 78 5.57 -16.65 -8.10
CA ASP A 78 4.76 -16.71 -9.33
C ASP A 78 3.55 -15.77 -9.34
N THR A 79 3.50 -14.82 -8.41
CA THR A 79 2.53 -13.71 -8.41
C THR A 79 3.24 -12.40 -8.13
N ARG A 80 2.73 -11.29 -8.68
CA ARG A 80 3.20 -9.95 -8.34
C ARG A 80 2.66 -9.46 -7.00
N LYS A 81 1.76 -10.21 -6.36
CA LYS A 81 1.08 -9.79 -5.14
C LYS A 81 1.86 -10.15 -3.89
N VAL A 82 1.66 -9.35 -2.84
CA VAL A 82 2.10 -9.67 -1.46
C VAL A 82 0.96 -9.42 -0.50
N VAL A 83 0.98 -10.10 0.64
CA VAL A 83 0.10 -9.79 1.79
C VAL A 83 0.94 -9.13 2.87
N VAL A 84 0.64 -7.89 3.21
CA VAL A 84 1.18 -7.19 4.38
C VAL A 84 0.26 -7.49 5.55
N ARG A 85 0.70 -8.35 6.47
CA ARG A 85 -0.08 -8.70 7.66
C ARG A 85 0.11 -7.66 8.73
N CYS A 86 -0.96 -6.96 9.08
CA CYS A 86 -0.93 -5.88 10.06
C CYS A 86 -1.26 -6.40 11.46
N ARG A 87 -0.74 -5.73 12.49
CA ARG A 87 -1.17 -5.96 13.87
C ARG A 87 -2.63 -5.51 14.02
N PRO A 88 -3.43 -6.18 14.88
CA PRO A 88 -4.79 -5.74 15.17
C PRO A 88 -4.82 -4.30 15.70
N GLY A 89 -5.83 -3.53 15.30
CA GLY A 89 -6.08 -2.18 15.82
C GLY A 89 -5.15 -1.07 15.33
N VAL A 90 -4.21 -1.33 14.41
CA VAL A 90 -3.24 -0.35 13.89
C VAL A 90 -3.91 0.82 13.16
N GLU A 91 -5.00 0.58 12.43
CA GLU A 91 -5.70 1.60 11.65
C GLU A 91 -7.20 1.33 11.62
N LYS A 92 -7.99 2.38 11.85
CA LYS A 92 -9.45 2.32 11.89
C LYS A 92 -10.03 3.45 11.07
N ASP A 93 -11.02 3.11 10.26
CA ASP A 93 -11.86 4.09 9.61
C ASP A 93 -12.57 4.94 10.68
N GLU A 94 -12.35 6.26 10.67
CA GLU A 94 -12.85 7.16 11.72
C GLU A 94 -14.38 7.25 11.77
N GLN A 95 -15.06 7.01 10.64
CA GLN A 95 -16.50 7.15 10.52
C GLN A 95 -17.23 5.88 10.96
N THR A 96 -16.69 4.72 10.61
CA THR A 96 -17.32 3.41 10.80
C THR A 96 -16.69 2.62 11.95
N GLY A 97 -15.50 3.03 12.42
CA GLY A 97 -14.71 2.34 13.43
C GLY A 97 -14.13 1.00 12.95
N GLN A 98 -14.28 0.65 11.68
CA GLN A 98 -13.81 -0.63 11.14
C GLN A 98 -12.29 -0.63 11.00
N GLU A 99 -11.68 -1.73 11.42
CA GLU A 99 -10.24 -1.93 11.23
C GLU A 99 -9.91 -2.20 9.77
N ARG A 100 -8.87 -1.55 9.26
CA ARG A 100 -8.35 -1.79 7.91
C ARG A 100 -7.95 -3.26 7.71
N GLY A 101 -7.31 -3.83 8.74
CA GLY A 101 -6.75 -5.18 8.70
C GLY A 101 -5.56 -5.30 7.75
N ASP A 102 -5.31 -6.52 7.30
CA ASP A 102 -4.24 -6.86 6.36
C ASP A 102 -4.44 -6.17 5.01
N MET A 103 -3.33 -5.86 4.35
CA MET A 103 -3.33 -5.31 3.01
C MET A 103 -2.78 -6.33 2.01
N ILE A 104 -3.34 -6.36 0.82
CA ILE A 104 -2.85 -7.15 -0.30
C ILE A 104 -2.50 -6.18 -1.41
N ALA A 105 -1.22 -6.12 -1.79
CA ALA A 105 -0.74 -5.21 -2.82
C ALA A 105 -0.33 -5.98 -4.07
N ASP A 106 -0.89 -5.62 -5.22
CA ASP A 106 -0.42 -6.03 -6.54
C ASP A 106 0.60 -5.01 -7.06
N PHE A 107 1.83 -5.46 -7.29
CA PHE A 107 2.88 -4.60 -7.81
C PHE A 107 2.78 -4.48 -9.33
N ALA A 108 3.05 -3.29 -9.87
CA ALA A 108 3.05 -3.08 -11.32
C ALA A 108 4.07 -3.98 -12.05
N ARG A 109 5.19 -4.30 -11.40
CA ARG A 109 6.28 -5.10 -11.97
C ARG A 109 6.89 -6.04 -10.93
N GLU A 110 7.23 -7.25 -11.36
CA GLU A 110 7.89 -8.27 -10.53
C GLU A 110 9.22 -7.77 -9.92
N ARG A 111 10.02 -7.03 -10.70
CA ARG A 111 11.27 -6.42 -10.20
C ARG A 111 11.04 -5.45 -9.03
N THR A 112 9.91 -4.74 -9.04
CA THR A 112 9.54 -3.77 -8.00
C THR A 112 9.16 -4.50 -6.72
N LYS A 113 8.34 -5.56 -6.83
CA LYS A 113 8.03 -6.47 -5.71
C LYS A 113 9.30 -7.01 -5.06
N ARG A 114 10.25 -7.53 -5.85
CA ARG A 114 11.52 -8.07 -5.31
C ARG A 114 12.33 -7.01 -4.58
N ARG A 115 12.43 -5.80 -5.14
CA ARG A 115 13.12 -4.68 -4.49
C ARG A 115 12.44 -4.30 -3.17
N PHE A 116 11.11 -4.23 -3.16
CA PHE A 116 10.32 -3.97 -1.96
C PHE A 116 10.60 -5.00 -0.86
N LEU A 117 10.53 -6.30 -1.17
CA LEU A 117 10.79 -7.36 -0.20
C LEU A 117 12.19 -7.26 0.43
N VAL A 118 13.23 -7.06 -0.40
CA VAL A 118 14.61 -6.86 0.09
C VAL A 118 14.72 -5.59 0.93
N PHE A 119 14.01 -4.53 0.56
CA PHE A 119 14.03 -3.27 1.28
C PHE A 119 13.37 -3.39 2.66
N CYS A 120 12.22 -4.07 2.74
CA CYS A 120 11.52 -4.38 3.99
C CYS A 120 12.35 -5.31 4.90
N GLU A 121 12.96 -6.35 4.34
CA GLU A 121 13.81 -7.29 5.09
C GLU A 121 15.00 -6.59 5.74
N LYS A 122 15.68 -5.69 5.00
CA LYS A 122 16.78 -4.88 5.53
C LYS A 122 16.38 -3.96 6.69
N ARG A 123 15.09 -3.67 6.83
CA ARG A 123 14.51 -2.84 7.90
C ARG A 123 13.85 -3.67 9.01
N GLY A 124 14.13 -4.97 9.05
CA GLY A 124 13.69 -5.85 10.13
C GLY A 124 12.25 -6.36 9.99
N ILE A 125 11.56 -6.05 8.90
CA ILE A 125 10.23 -6.63 8.64
C ILE A 125 10.42 -8.10 8.26
N LYS A 126 9.71 -8.99 8.94
CA LYS A 126 9.75 -10.42 8.66
C LYS A 126 9.14 -10.73 7.30
N ILE A 127 9.90 -11.36 6.42
CA ILE A 127 9.43 -11.81 5.10
C ILE A 127 9.14 -13.32 5.14
N VAL A 128 7.95 -13.74 4.73
CA VAL A 128 7.50 -15.14 4.78
C VAL A 128 7.13 -15.63 3.39
N LYS A 129 7.79 -16.69 2.92
CA LYS A 129 7.43 -17.32 1.64
C LYS A 129 6.18 -18.19 1.82
N THR A 130 5.22 -18.06 0.91
CA THR A 130 3.99 -18.87 0.83
C THR A 130 3.73 -19.32 -0.62
N THR A 131 2.54 -19.85 -0.92
CA THR A 131 2.12 -20.23 -2.26
C THR A 131 1.40 -19.09 -2.97
N SER A 132 1.52 -19.05 -4.31
CA SER A 132 0.78 -18.07 -5.12
C SER A 132 -0.73 -18.25 -4.92
N ASP A 133 -1.21 -19.49 -4.88
CA ASP A 133 -2.62 -19.82 -4.67
C ASP A 133 -3.19 -19.23 -3.39
N ALA A 134 -2.42 -19.23 -2.29
CA ALA A 134 -2.87 -18.63 -1.03
C ALA A 134 -3.04 -17.11 -1.15
N ILE A 135 -2.11 -16.43 -1.82
CA ILE A 135 -2.16 -14.98 -2.03
C ILE A 135 -3.30 -14.60 -2.99
N GLU A 136 -3.46 -15.34 -4.09
CA GLU A 136 -4.54 -15.12 -5.04
C GLU A 136 -5.91 -15.41 -4.41
N LEU A 137 -6.02 -16.47 -3.60
CA LEU A 137 -7.25 -16.74 -2.85
C LEU A 137 -7.57 -15.59 -1.88
N ALA A 138 -6.58 -15.07 -1.16
CA ALA A 138 -6.76 -13.91 -0.29
C ALA A 138 -7.24 -12.68 -1.09
N TRP A 139 -6.65 -12.42 -2.26
CA TRP A 139 -7.05 -11.34 -3.15
C TRP A 139 -8.50 -11.46 -3.62
N GLU A 140 -8.90 -12.65 -4.05
CA GLU A 140 -10.23 -12.93 -4.58
C GLU A 140 -11.31 -12.91 -3.49
N THR A 141 -11.01 -13.41 -2.30
CA THR A 141 -11.95 -13.48 -1.17
C THR A 141 -12.10 -12.15 -0.44
N THR A 142 -11.08 -11.29 -0.47
CA THR A 142 -11.20 -9.94 0.08
C THR A 142 -12.10 -9.10 -0.81
N LYS A 143 -13.31 -8.81 -0.32
CA LYS A 143 -14.30 -7.96 -0.98
C LYS A 143 -14.39 -6.63 -0.23
N SER A 144 -13.99 -5.55 -0.89
CA SER A 144 -14.10 -4.19 -0.39
C SER A 144 -14.47 -3.25 -1.54
N PRO A 145 -15.16 -2.13 -1.27
CA PRO A 145 -15.51 -1.15 -2.29
C PRO A 145 -14.25 -0.56 -2.96
N PHE A 146 -14.35 -0.33 -4.27
CA PHE A 146 -13.36 0.46 -4.99
C PHE A 146 -13.46 1.93 -4.58
N VAL A 147 -12.31 2.59 -4.50
CA VAL A 147 -12.25 4.03 -4.28
C VAL A 147 -11.47 4.67 -5.42
N ASP A 148 -12.06 5.72 -5.97
CA ASP A 148 -11.43 6.57 -6.98
C ASP A 148 -10.59 7.66 -6.28
N PRO A 149 -9.44 8.03 -6.87
CA PRO A 149 -8.63 9.10 -6.32
C PRO A 149 -9.36 10.43 -6.46
N VAL A 150 -9.19 11.28 -5.46
CA VAL A 150 -9.73 12.64 -5.44
C VAL A 150 -8.64 13.59 -5.91
N GLU A 151 -8.96 14.56 -6.76
CA GLU A 151 -7.99 15.58 -7.16
C GLU A 151 -7.62 16.44 -5.94
N ALA A 152 -6.34 16.80 -5.80
CA ALA A 152 -5.87 17.56 -4.63
C ALA A 152 -6.61 18.89 -4.43
N SER A 153 -7.10 19.51 -5.51
CA SER A 153 -7.92 20.73 -5.46
C SER A 153 -9.30 20.56 -4.81
N GLU A 154 -9.83 19.34 -4.75
CA GLU A 154 -11.12 19.05 -4.12
C GLU A 154 -11.00 18.87 -2.60
N LEU A 155 -9.78 18.69 -2.07
CA LEU A 155 -9.50 18.59 -0.64
C LEU A 155 -9.35 19.96 0.06
N GLU A 156 -9.05 21.04 -0.68
CA GLU A 156 -8.92 22.40 -0.12
C GLU A 156 -10.27 23.14 0.07
N MET A 157 -11.40 22.51 -0.27
CA MET A 157 -12.74 23.13 -0.18
C MET A 157 -13.60 22.62 1.00
N VAL A 158 -13.01 21.94 1.99
CA VAL A 158 -13.72 21.45 3.20
C VAL A 158 -13.17 22.13 4.45
#